data_AF-A0A8H3AWP0-F1
#
_entry.id   AF-A0A8H3AWP0-F1
#
_cell.length_a   1.000
_cell.length_b   1.000
_cell.length_c   1.000
_cell.angle_alpha   90.00
_cell.angle_beta   90.00
_cell.angle_gamma   90.00
#
_symmetry.space_group_name_H-M   'P 1'
#
loop_
_entity.id
_entity.type
_entity.pdbx_description
1 polymer ?
#
loop_
_entity_poly.entity_id
_entity_poly.type
_entity_poly.pdbx_seq_one_letter_code
_entity_poly.pdbx_strand_id
1 'polypeptide(L)'
;MSNYFSLRITAAPKRILYVDDEHNIVEIAVVVARDMALHGFLDESAMVVAPIWNSAIHGHRDFSLDFVRDTISHFGLDLIWRSANFTPLGFDTWESRFDRLGLTDELIEMEQRVYFCSAGSDVTYDSYLDASLAHSSWPVIRSMLAVWEDPNTHKLLFPANEIELEALGRLEAYIGQDLPASPDLQEWRPCVLGLELSLKYGKHKLAYEFLNTIAAQLASGGPGTSPLVRDLALTPRIGYIVCSSPILRYATGFTRCRAQEIAFEVVQALDSRFRWGEARPHAGLSWINLLSEIEILESRIWDEELESDLPFFRPPASPQRIARVELELEATLPQDYKEFLAVSNGLGSFSRSQVTPLLSVEDVYWDEEHDTLKVEYRRFDSNPDIAQLPFLHRVLQVSDVDDDEDTHWWFIEPALIQQAKWSVGEDGPAEWLGVNYAEWQPKLTNRGSFRIMMERRLSDLMNEGHT
;
A
#
# COMPACT_ATOMS: atom_id res chain seq x y z
N MET A 1 11.32 -6.92 23.34
CA MET A 1 11.09 -7.40 21.96
C MET A 1 10.04 -6.51 21.36
N SER A 2 10.28 -5.89 20.21
CA SER A 2 9.28 -5.02 19.59
C SER A 2 8.11 -5.87 19.10
N ASN A 3 6.91 -5.57 19.59
CA ASN A 3 5.67 -6.18 19.11
C ASN A 3 5.26 -5.66 17.73
N TYR A 4 6.00 -4.71 17.15
CA TYR A 4 5.60 -4.01 15.92
C TYR A 4 5.38 -4.97 14.73
N PHE A 5 6.31 -5.90 14.50
CA PHE A 5 6.17 -6.86 13.40
C PHE A 5 4.91 -7.72 13.55
N SER A 6 4.63 -8.19 14.77
CA SER A 6 3.41 -8.94 15.08
C SER A 6 2.14 -8.08 14.93
N LEU A 7 2.18 -6.82 15.35
CA LEU A 7 1.07 -5.86 15.23
C LEU A 7 0.72 -5.58 13.76
N ARG A 8 1.74 -5.40 12.90
CA ARG A 8 1.55 -5.17 11.45
C ARG A 8 0.75 -6.28 10.79
N ILE A 9 1.09 -7.54 11.11
CA ILE A 9 0.48 -8.72 10.49
C ILE A 9 -0.89 -9.03 11.15
N THR A 10 -1.02 -8.81 12.46
CA THR A 10 -2.26 -9.07 13.21
C THR A 10 -3.41 -8.14 12.80
N ALA A 11 -3.12 -6.93 12.32
CA ALA A 11 -4.16 -6.02 11.83
C ALA A 11 -4.71 -6.40 10.43
N ALA A 12 -4.06 -7.33 9.71
CA ALA A 12 -4.39 -7.63 8.33
C ALA A 12 -5.81 -8.19 8.10
N PRO A 13 -6.35 -9.11 8.92
CA PRO A 13 -7.74 -9.56 8.78
C PRO A 13 -8.73 -8.40 8.86
N LYS A 14 -8.54 -7.48 9.81
CA LYS A 14 -9.35 -6.26 9.94
C LYS A 14 -9.25 -5.45 8.64
N ARG A 15 -8.04 -5.13 8.18
CA ARG A 15 -7.83 -4.35 6.95
C ARG A 15 -8.49 -4.97 5.72
N ILE A 16 -8.42 -6.30 5.56
CA ILE A 16 -9.08 -7.01 4.45
C ILE A 16 -10.59 -6.83 4.47
N LEU A 17 -11.21 -6.87 5.65
CA LEU A 17 -12.66 -6.73 5.79
C LEU A 17 -13.17 -5.34 5.40
N TYR A 18 -12.40 -4.28 5.69
CA TYR A 18 -12.84 -2.89 5.56
C TYR A 18 -12.27 -2.13 4.37
N VAL A 19 -11.30 -2.70 3.65
CA VAL A 19 -10.70 -1.97 2.53
C VAL A 19 -11.71 -1.80 1.39
N ASP A 20 -11.65 -0.62 0.78
CA ASP A 20 -12.60 -0.11 -0.21
C ASP A 20 -12.52 -0.81 -1.57
N ASP A 21 -11.42 -1.50 -1.84
CA ASP A 21 -11.07 -1.99 -3.17
C ASP A 21 -10.49 -3.43 -3.13
N GLU A 22 -10.87 -4.26 -4.10
CA GLU A 22 -10.44 -5.66 -4.13
C GLU A 22 -8.94 -5.84 -4.43
N HIS A 23 -8.28 -4.90 -5.12
CA HIS A 23 -6.83 -4.97 -5.36
C HIS A 23 -6.05 -4.72 -4.09
N ASN A 24 -6.51 -3.81 -3.24
CA ASN A 24 -5.91 -3.61 -1.91
C ASN A 24 -5.99 -4.88 -1.04
N ILE A 25 -7.04 -5.70 -1.19
CA ILE A 25 -7.14 -7.00 -0.51
C ILE A 25 -5.96 -7.90 -0.91
N VAL A 26 -5.66 -7.97 -2.21
CA VAL A 26 -4.54 -8.75 -2.76
C VAL A 26 -3.22 -8.23 -2.21
N GLU A 27 -2.98 -6.91 -2.26
CA GLU A 27 -1.76 -6.30 -1.73
C GLU A 27 -1.58 -6.62 -0.23
N ILE A 28 -2.62 -6.46 0.59
CA ILE A 28 -2.58 -6.76 2.03
C ILE A 28 -2.22 -8.22 2.27
N ALA A 29 -2.90 -9.15 1.58
CA ALA A 29 -2.68 -10.57 1.75
C ALA A 29 -1.27 -11.00 1.28
N VAL A 30 -0.80 -10.49 0.14
CA VAL A 30 0.56 -10.76 -0.37
C VAL A 30 1.62 -10.20 0.57
N VAL A 31 1.40 -9.02 1.15
CA VAL A 31 2.31 -8.45 2.17
C VAL A 31 2.41 -9.35 3.40
N VAL A 32 1.27 -9.88 3.90
CA VAL A 32 1.26 -10.85 5.01
C VAL A 32 1.98 -12.13 4.63
N ALA A 33 1.69 -12.67 3.44
CA ALA A 33 2.29 -13.90 2.95
C ALA A 33 3.82 -13.76 2.77
N ARG A 34 4.31 -12.63 2.25
CA ARG A 34 5.74 -12.29 2.18
C ARG A 34 6.37 -12.30 3.56
N ASP A 35 5.74 -11.64 4.52
CA ASP A 35 6.28 -11.52 5.88
C ASP A 35 6.37 -12.90 6.57
N MET A 36 5.40 -13.79 6.34
CA MET A 36 5.45 -15.19 6.76
C MET A 36 6.56 -15.97 6.03
N ALA A 37 6.72 -15.77 4.72
CA ALA A 37 7.72 -16.46 3.92
C ALA A 37 9.17 -16.06 4.30
N LEU A 38 9.41 -14.79 4.62
CA LEU A 38 10.71 -14.33 5.15
C LEU A 38 11.06 -15.01 6.47
N HIS A 39 10.06 -15.38 7.27
CA HIS A 39 10.24 -16.18 8.48
C HIS A 39 10.29 -17.69 8.17
N GLY A 40 10.32 -18.11 6.91
CA GLY A 40 10.36 -19.51 6.47
C GLY A 40 9.07 -20.29 6.74
N PHE A 41 7.93 -19.61 6.92
CA PHE A 41 6.60 -20.22 7.03
C PHE A 41 5.94 -20.25 5.65
N LEU A 42 6.52 -21.04 4.73
CA LEU A 42 6.14 -21.04 3.32
C LEU A 42 4.74 -21.62 3.09
N ASP A 43 4.35 -22.65 3.84
CA ASP A 43 3.02 -23.25 3.74
C ASP A 43 1.93 -22.28 4.22
N GLU A 44 2.15 -21.62 5.36
CA GLU A 44 1.23 -20.58 5.86
C GLU A 44 1.15 -19.38 4.91
N SER A 45 2.29 -19.00 4.31
CA SER A 45 2.35 -17.97 3.27
C SER A 45 1.50 -18.34 2.05
N ALA A 46 1.64 -19.57 1.53
CA ALA A 46 0.84 -20.06 0.41
C ALA A 46 -0.66 -20.13 0.77
N MET A 47 -0.98 -20.55 2.00
CA MET A 47 -2.36 -20.63 2.51
C MET A 47 -3.08 -19.27 2.44
N VAL A 48 -2.38 -18.18 2.76
CA VAL A 48 -2.93 -16.82 2.67
C VAL A 48 -3.28 -16.41 1.24
N VAL A 49 -2.44 -16.78 0.26
CA VAL A 49 -2.62 -16.37 -1.14
C VAL A 49 -3.60 -17.29 -1.88
N ALA A 50 -3.79 -18.53 -1.44
CA ALA A 50 -4.60 -19.53 -2.14
C ALA A 50 -6.04 -19.08 -2.48
N PRO A 51 -6.81 -18.44 -1.58
CA PRO A 51 -8.17 -17.97 -1.92
C PRO A 51 -8.19 -16.91 -3.02
N ILE A 52 -7.19 -16.01 -3.03
CA ILE A 52 -7.05 -14.96 -4.05
C ILE A 52 -6.70 -15.58 -5.39
N TRP A 53 -5.70 -16.48 -5.40
CA TRP A 53 -5.27 -17.18 -6.60
C TRP A 53 -6.42 -17.96 -7.24
N ASN A 54 -7.15 -18.72 -6.44
CA ASN A 54 -8.32 -19.48 -6.89
C ASN A 54 -9.43 -18.56 -7.42
N SER A 55 -9.69 -17.43 -6.76
CA SER A 55 -10.71 -16.49 -7.22
C SER A 55 -10.34 -15.85 -8.56
N ALA A 56 -9.05 -15.52 -8.76
CA ALA A 56 -8.53 -14.94 -10.00
C ALA A 56 -8.61 -15.93 -11.18
N ILE A 57 -8.30 -17.22 -10.97
CA ILE A 57 -8.39 -18.25 -12.02
C ILE A 57 -9.80 -18.37 -12.59
N HIS A 58 -10.82 -18.25 -11.74
CA HIS A 58 -12.21 -18.42 -12.15
C HIS A 58 -12.87 -17.13 -12.64
N GLY A 59 -12.14 -16.00 -12.67
CA GLY A 59 -12.65 -14.70 -13.13
C GLY A 59 -13.84 -14.20 -12.31
N HIS A 60 -13.87 -14.50 -11.01
CA HIS A 60 -15.01 -14.18 -10.13
C HIS A 60 -14.88 -12.81 -9.44
N ARG A 61 -13.86 -12.02 -9.79
CA ARG A 61 -13.42 -10.83 -9.05
C ARG A 61 -12.96 -9.74 -9.99
N ASP A 62 -12.84 -8.54 -9.45
CA ASP A 62 -12.45 -7.33 -10.20
C ASP A 62 -10.92 -7.28 -10.47
N PHE A 63 -10.17 -8.26 -9.98
CA PHE A 63 -8.74 -8.43 -10.23
C PHE A 63 -8.44 -9.65 -11.12
N SER A 64 -7.42 -9.51 -11.98
CA SER A 64 -6.97 -10.58 -12.89
C SER A 64 -5.92 -11.49 -12.25
N LEU A 65 -5.71 -12.68 -12.84
CA LEU A 65 -4.62 -13.57 -12.42
C LEU A 65 -3.24 -12.96 -12.66
N ASP A 66 -3.09 -12.16 -13.71
CA ASP A 66 -1.82 -11.49 -14.01
C ASP A 66 -1.54 -10.37 -13.00
N PHE A 67 -2.56 -9.63 -12.56
CA PHE A 67 -2.42 -8.70 -11.43
C PHE A 67 -1.93 -9.42 -10.17
N VAL A 68 -2.57 -10.53 -9.78
CA VAL A 68 -2.15 -11.30 -8.59
C VAL A 68 -0.69 -11.76 -8.70
N ARG A 69 -0.27 -12.25 -9.86
CA ARG A 69 1.13 -12.63 -10.11
C ARG A 69 2.07 -11.45 -9.98
N ASP A 70 1.71 -10.33 -10.59
CA ASP A 70 2.51 -9.11 -10.54
C ASP A 70 2.61 -8.57 -9.11
N THR A 71 1.54 -8.63 -8.32
CA THR A 71 1.57 -8.28 -6.89
C THR A 71 2.52 -9.20 -6.12
N ILE A 72 2.44 -10.52 -6.32
CA ILE A 72 3.33 -11.51 -5.68
C ILE A 72 4.80 -11.22 -6.00
N SER A 73 5.13 -10.92 -7.26
CA SER A 73 6.50 -10.57 -7.67
C SER A 73 6.93 -9.19 -7.17
N HIS A 74 6.06 -8.18 -7.23
CA HIS A 74 6.33 -6.80 -6.80
C HIS A 74 6.72 -6.72 -5.32
N PHE A 75 6.05 -7.51 -4.48
CA PHE A 75 6.36 -7.58 -3.06
C PHE A 75 7.49 -8.57 -2.73
N GLY A 76 8.11 -9.23 -3.72
CA GLY A 76 9.24 -10.14 -3.54
C GLY A 76 8.88 -11.52 -3.01
N LEU A 77 7.59 -11.83 -2.82
CA LEU A 77 7.15 -13.16 -2.39
C LEU A 77 7.54 -14.24 -3.42
N ASP A 78 7.42 -13.91 -4.71
CA ASP A 78 7.84 -14.78 -5.81
C ASP A 78 9.33 -15.19 -5.68
N LEU A 79 10.23 -14.23 -5.42
CA LEU A 79 11.67 -14.51 -5.28
C LEU A 79 11.96 -15.41 -4.08
N ILE A 80 11.27 -15.21 -2.96
CA ILE A 80 11.41 -16.07 -1.78
C ILE A 80 11.01 -17.50 -2.14
N TRP A 81 9.85 -17.70 -2.76
CA TRP A 81 9.37 -19.03 -3.16
C TRP A 81 10.29 -19.69 -4.20
N ARG A 82 10.66 -18.95 -5.26
CA ARG A 82 11.54 -19.41 -6.33
C ARG A 82 12.89 -19.87 -5.79
N SER A 83 13.60 -19.02 -5.07
CA SER A 83 14.94 -19.34 -4.55
C SER A 83 14.92 -20.36 -3.39
N ALA A 84 13.76 -20.56 -2.75
CA ALA A 84 13.53 -21.66 -1.81
C ALA A 84 13.22 -23.00 -2.49
N ASN A 85 13.10 -23.05 -3.82
CA ASN A 85 12.54 -24.18 -4.57
C ASN A 85 11.17 -24.63 -4.03
N PHE A 86 10.35 -23.66 -3.61
CA PHE A 86 9.03 -23.92 -3.06
C PHE A 86 7.95 -23.74 -4.12
N THR A 87 7.05 -24.71 -4.21
CA THR A 87 5.87 -24.65 -5.07
C THR A 87 4.62 -24.66 -4.18
N PRO A 88 3.81 -23.59 -4.18
CA PRO A 88 2.62 -23.51 -3.34
C PRO A 88 1.61 -24.59 -3.76
N LEU A 89 1.16 -25.38 -2.78
CA LEU A 89 0.20 -26.45 -3.00
C LEU A 89 -1.15 -25.88 -3.48
N GLY A 90 -1.74 -26.52 -4.49
CA GLY A 90 -3.03 -26.10 -5.07
C GLY A 90 -2.91 -24.98 -6.11
N PHE A 91 -1.70 -24.55 -6.45
CA PHE A 91 -1.48 -23.58 -7.53
C PHE A 91 -1.02 -24.33 -8.79
N ASP A 92 -1.94 -25.05 -9.43
CA ASP A 92 -1.61 -25.96 -10.55
C ASP A 92 -0.96 -25.27 -11.77
N THR A 93 -1.07 -23.94 -11.83
CA THR A 93 -0.48 -23.10 -12.89
C THR A 93 0.55 -22.10 -12.35
N TRP A 94 1.05 -22.32 -11.11
CA TRP A 94 2.11 -21.50 -10.55
C TRP A 94 3.40 -21.72 -11.32
N GLU A 95 3.97 -20.60 -11.74
CA GLU A 95 5.30 -20.50 -12.30
C GLU A 95 5.79 -19.11 -11.94
N SER A 96 7.03 -19.01 -11.50
CA SER A 96 7.61 -17.71 -11.15
C SER A 96 7.57 -16.78 -12.36
N ARG A 97 7.22 -15.50 -12.13
CA ARG A 97 7.28 -14.49 -13.19
C ARG A 97 8.70 -14.34 -13.72
N PHE A 98 9.68 -14.43 -12.83
CA PHE A 98 11.10 -14.36 -13.19
C PHE A 98 11.50 -15.50 -14.11
N ASP A 99 11.05 -16.73 -13.83
CA ASP A 99 11.32 -17.88 -14.70
C ASP A 99 10.64 -17.75 -16.07
N ARG A 100 9.39 -17.29 -16.11
CA ARG A 100 8.67 -17.02 -17.38
C ARG A 100 9.35 -15.99 -18.26
N LEU A 101 9.88 -14.93 -17.64
CA LEU A 101 10.59 -13.86 -18.34
C LEU A 101 12.06 -14.23 -18.64
N GLY A 102 12.52 -15.40 -18.20
CA GLY A 102 13.92 -15.83 -18.35
C GLY A 102 14.90 -14.97 -17.56
N LEU A 103 14.44 -14.32 -16.48
CA LEU A 103 15.27 -13.49 -15.61
C LEU A 103 16.12 -14.37 -14.70
N THR A 104 17.44 -14.26 -14.85
CA THR A 104 18.40 -14.94 -13.98
C THR A 104 18.62 -14.16 -12.69
N ASP A 105 19.20 -14.80 -11.67
CA ASP A 105 19.56 -14.11 -10.42
C ASP A 105 20.49 -12.93 -10.67
N GLU A 106 21.37 -13.02 -11.67
CA GLU A 106 22.26 -11.94 -12.09
C GLU A 106 21.48 -10.73 -12.64
N LEU A 107 20.39 -10.93 -13.37
CA LEU A 107 19.59 -9.80 -13.88
C LEU A 107 18.83 -9.10 -12.75
N ILE A 108 18.28 -9.87 -11.82
CA ILE A 108 17.57 -9.33 -10.65
C ILE A 108 18.55 -8.60 -9.72
N GLU A 109 19.74 -9.17 -9.49
CA GLU A 109 20.82 -8.53 -8.75
C GLU A 109 21.25 -7.21 -9.39
N MET A 110 21.29 -7.14 -10.73
CA MET A 110 21.63 -5.92 -11.47
C MET A 110 20.64 -4.79 -11.14
N GLU A 111 19.33 -5.07 -11.20
CA GLU A 111 18.28 -4.10 -10.85
C GLU A 111 18.39 -3.62 -9.40
N GLN A 112 18.63 -4.56 -8.47
CA GLN A 112 18.84 -4.23 -7.05
C GLN A 112 20.04 -3.30 -6.87
N ARG A 113 21.14 -3.53 -7.60
CA ARG A 113 22.33 -2.66 -7.53
C ARG A 113 22.12 -1.31 -8.19
N VAL A 114 21.38 -1.21 -9.30
CA VAL A 114 20.99 0.09 -9.87
C VAL A 114 20.25 0.91 -8.81
N TYR A 115 19.32 0.28 -8.09
CA TYR A 115 18.56 0.95 -7.04
C TYR A 115 19.42 1.35 -5.84
N PHE A 116 20.19 0.43 -5.26
CA PHE A 116 20.98 0.69 -4.05
C PHE A 116 22.24 1.51 -4.27
N CYS A 117 22.86 1.39 -5.45
CA CYS A 117 24.13 2.02 -5.77
C CYS A 117 24.02 3.20 -6.74
N SER A 118 22.80 3.69 -7.02
CA SER A 118 22.60 4.93 -7.78
C SER A 118 23.35 6.10 -7.13
N ALA A 119 24.07 6.86 -7.95
CA ALA A 119 24.62 8.15 -7.54
C ALA A 119 23.44 9.13 -7.41
N GLY A 120 23.10 9.54 -6.19
CA GLY A 120 22.07 10.56 -5.99
C GLY A 120 22.43 11.84 -6.75
N SER A 121 21.43 12.47 -7.38
CA SER A 121 21.57 13.71 -8.15
C SER A 121 22.10 14.91 -7.36
N ASP A 122 22.22 14.81 -6.03
CA ASP A 122 22.70 15.89 -5.15
C ASP A 122 24.12 15.70 -4.62
N VAL A 123 24.85 14.68 -5.08
CA VAL A 123 26.21 14.44 -4.58
C VAL A 123 27.21 14.55 -5.71
N THR A 124 27.76 15.75 -5.86
CA THR A 124 28.97 15.96 -6.65
C THR A 124 30.09 15.06 -6.10
N TYR A 125 30.77 14.36 -7.01
CA TYR A 125 31.90 13.46 -6.73
C TYR A 125 33.01 14.14 -5.90
N ASP A 126 33.04 15.48 -5.90
CA ASP A 126 33.99 16.32 -5.17
C ASP A 126 33.68 16.52 -3.67
N SER A 127 32.48 16.21 -3.16
CA SER A 127 32.16 16.46 -1.74
C SER A 127 32.66 15.37 -0.77
N TYR A 128 33.09 14.21 -1.29
CA TYR A 128 33.63 13.10 -0.50
C TYR A 128 35.13 12.90 -0.63
N LEU A 129 35.83 13.80 -1.34
CA LEU A 129 37.29 13.85 -1.39
C LEU A 129 37.90 14.60 -0.18
N ASP A 130 37.18 14.68 0.94
CA ASP A 130 37.82 15.01 2.21
C ASP A 130 38.41 13.74 2.83
N ALA A 131 39.70 13.81 3.17
CA ALA A 131 40.59 12.68 3.38
C ALA A 131 40.40 11.95 4.74
N SER A 132 39.15 11.75 5.19
CA SER A 132 38.85 11.15 6.50
C SER A 132 37.77 10.07 6.52
N LEU A 133 37.24 9.63 5.38
CA LEU A 133 36.27 8.53 5.38
C LEU A 133 36.96 7.19 5.66
N ALA A 134 36.50 6.48 6.70
CA ALA A 134 36.96 5.14 6.98
C ALA A 134 36.78 4.23 5.75
N HIS A 135 37.77 3.38 5.48
CA HIS A 135 37.79 2.47 4.33
C HIS A 135 36.55 1.55 4.25
N SER A 136 35.82 1.36 5.34
CA SER A 136 34.59 0.56 5.40
C SER A 136 33.30 1.40 5.39
N SER A 137 33.33 2.65 4.93
CA SER A 137 32.13 3.49 4.86
C SER A 137 31.21 3.11 3.69
N TRP A 138 29.89 3.28 3.88
CA TRP A 138 28.89 2.96 2.86
C TRP A 138 29.13 3.66 1.51
N PRO A 139 29.47 4.96 1.41
CA PRO A 139 29.71 5.61 0.12
C PRO A 139 30.83 4.96 -0.72
N VAL A 140 31.89 4.48 -0.06
CA VAL A 140 33.00 3.76 -0.71
C VAL A 140 32.51 2.41 -1.21
N ILE A 141 31.87 1.62 -0.35
CA ILE A 141 31.33 0.29 -0.69
C ILE A 141 30.32 0.40 -1.83
N ARG A 142 29.41 1.38 -1.76
CA ARG A 142 28.41 1.66 -2.78
C ARG A 142 29.05 1.88 -4.15
N SER A 143 30.14 2.65 -4.19
CA SER A 143 30.87 2.95 -5.43
C SER A 143 31.58 1.71 -6.00
N MET A 144 32.10 0.84 -5.13
CA MET A 144 32.72 -0.43 -5.56
C MET A 144 31.69 -1.40 -6.16
N LEU A 145 30.45 -1.37 -5.67
CA LEU A 145 29.38 -2.27 -6.09
C LEU A 145 28.51 -1.71 -7.22
N ALA A 146 28.67 -0.42 -7.55
CA ALA A 146 27.90 0.23 -8.59
C ALA A 146 28.04 -0.49 -9.93
N VAL A 147 26.91 -0.64 -10.61
CA VAL A 147 26.89 -1.15 -11.98
C VAL A 147 27.32 -0.03 -12.92
N TRP A 148 28.12 -0.36 -13.92
CA TRP A 148 28.55 0.58 -14.95
C TRP A 148 27.93 0.23 -16.29
N GLU A 149 27.65 1.25 -17.09
CA GLU A 149 27.17 1.08 -18.45
C GLU A 149 28.35 1.14 -19.41
N ASP A 150 28.52 0.10 -20.23
CA ASP A 150 29.53 0.10 -21.28
C ASP A 150 29.19 1.17 -22.33
N PRO A 151 30.08 2.14 -22.60
CA PRO A 151 29.77 3.31 -23.42
C PRO A 151 29.58 2.97 -24.91
N ASN A 152 29.99 1.79 -25.36
CA ASN A 152 29.87 1.39 -26.77
C ASN A 152 28.64 0.52 -27.00
N THR A 153 28.23 -0.26 -26.00
CA THR A 153 27.17 -1.27 -26.13
C THR A 153 25.93 -0.93 -25.32
N HIS A 154 25.98 0.10 -24.46
CA HIS A 154 24.91 0.49 -23.54
C HIS A 154 24.44 -0.67 -22.63
N LYS A 155 25.34 -1.63 -22.39
CA LYS A 155 25.05 -2.78 -21.51
C LYS A 155 25.51 -2.46 -20.09
N LEU A 156 24.62 -2.74 -19.14
CA LEU A 156 24.98 -2.74 -17.73
C LEU A 156 25.85 -3.95 -17.41
N LEU A 157 26.92 -3.72 -16.68
CA LEU A 157 27.90 -4.72 -16.29
C LEU A 157 28.15 -4.64 -14.78
N PHE A 158 28.43 -5.79 -14.18
CA PHE A 158 28.90 -5.84 -12.81
C PHE A 158 30.37 -5.39 -12.70
N PRO A 159 30.79 -4.89 -11.53
CA PRO A 159 32.21 -4.80 -11.20
C PRO A 159 32.86 -6.19 -11.23
N ALA A 160 34.18 -6.23 -11.40
CA ALA A 160 34.92 -7.48 -11.41
C ALA A 160 34.76 -8.26 -10.08
N ASN A 161 34.74 -9.58 -10.13
CA ASN A 161 34.56 -10.43 -8.94
C ASN A 161 35.54 -10.12 -7.80
N GLU A 162 36.78 -9.73 -8.13
CA GLU A 162 37.79 -9.32 -7.15
C GLU A 162 37.35 -8.07 -6.36
N ILE A 163 36.75 -7.09 -7.03
CA ILE A 163 36.20 -5.88 -6.42
C ILE A 163 34.98 -6.22 -5.57
N GLU A 164 34.11 -7.13 -6.02
CA GLU A 164 32.95 -7.58 -5.23
C GLU A 164 33.38 -8.29 -3.95
N LEU A 165 34.41 -9.14 -4.01
CA LEU A 165 34.96 -9.84 -2.86
C LEU A 165 35.66 -8.88 -1.89
N GLU A 166 36.34 -7.84 -2.41
CA GLU A 166 36.90 -6.77 -1.59
C GLU A 166 35.80 -5.96 -0.89
N ALA A 167 34.76 -5.56 -1.64
CA ALA A 167 33.60 -4.87 -1.10
C ALA A 167 32.89 -5.70 -0.03
N LEU A 168 32.77 -7.01 -0.22
CA LEU A 168 32.22 -7.94 0.77
C LEU A 168 33.04 -7.96 2.07
N GLY A 169 34.38 -7.93 1.98
CA GLY A 169 35.24 -7.80 3.17
C GLY A 169 35.06 -6.45 3.89
N ARG A 170 34.81 -5.37 3.15
CA ARG A 170 34.48 -4.06 3.73
C ARG A 170 33.08 -4.03 4.35
N LEU A 171 32.11 -4.74 3.77
CA LEU A 171 30.77 -4.91 4.33
C LEU A 171 30.79 -5.74 5.62
N GLU A 172 31.62 -6.78 5.71
CA GLU A 172 31.85 -7.54 6.95
C GLU A 172 32.39 -6.61 8.05
N ALA A 173 33.40 -5.78 7.72
CA ALA A 173 33.90 -4.78 8.64
C ALA A 173 32.88 -3.66 8.96
N TYR A 174 31.90 -3.41 8.07
CA TYR A 174 30.83 -2.45 8.30
C TYR A 174 29.84 -2.93 9.36
N ILE A 175 29.39 -4.20 9.27
CA ILE A 175 28.48 -4.77 10.29
C ILE A 175 29.17 -5.07 11.63
N GLY A 176 30.49 -5.11 11.65
CA GLY A 176 31.29 -5.19 12.88
C GLY A 176 31.40 -3.86 13.64
N GLN A 177 30.90 -2.76 13.08
CA GLN A 177 30.80 -1.47 13.78
C GLN A 177 29.55 -1.44 14.66
N ASP A 178 29.53 -0.58 15.68
CA ASP A 178 28.32 -0.29 16.47
C ASP A 178 27.30 0.46 15.58
N LEU A 179 26.57 -0.30 14.76
CA LEU A 179 25.50 0.25 13.92
C LEU A 179 24.34 0.72 14.81
N PRO A 180 23.71 1.86 14.49
CA PRO A 180 22.56 2.34 15.23
C PRO A 180 21.43 1.29 15.20
N ALA A 181 20.80 1.06 16.35
CA ALA A 181 19.68 0.13 16.48
C ALA A 181 18.46 0.53 15.64
N SER A 182 18.35 1.80 15.25
CA SER A 182 17.35 2.33 14.33
C SER A 182 18.07 3.10 13.21
N PRO A 183 18.51 2.42 12.15
CA PRO A 183 19.22 3.05 11.03
C PRO A 183 18.37 4.11 10.33
N ASP A 184 19.00 5.16 9.81
CA ASP A 184 18.36 6.09 8.86
C ASP A 184 17.94 5.33 7.57
N LEU A 185 17.08 5.93 6.74
CA LEU A 185 16.44 5.32 5.56
C LEU A 185 17.42 4.69 4.52
N GLN A 186 18.72 4.93 4.65
CA GLN A 186 19.77 4.40 3.76
C GLN A 186 20.76 3.44 4.43
N GLU A 187 20.67 3.19 5.74
CA GLU A 187 21.72 2.51 6.53
C GLU A 187 21.56 0.97 6.61
N TRP A 188 20.48 0.37 6.09
CA TRP A 188 20.32 -1.09 6.02
C TRP A 188 20.74 -1.73 4.68
N ARG A 189 20.81 -0.93 3.60
CA ARG A 189 21.20 -1.40 2.26
C ARG A 189 22.58 -2.11 2.25
N PRO A 190 23.59 -1.66 3.00
CA PRO A 190 24.85 -2.40 3.12
C PRO A 190 24.64 -3.84 3.59
N CYS A 191 23.76 -4.05 4.58
CA CYS A 191 23.50 -5.38 5.11
C CYS A 191 22.79 -6.29 4.10
N VAL A 192 21.83 -5.75 3.34
CA VAL A 192 21.11 -6.50 2.29
C VAL A 192 22.07 -6.89 1.15
N LEU A 193 22.93 -5.99 0.69
CA LEU A 193 23.95 -6.31 -0.32
C LEU A 193 24.99 -7.29 0.20
N GLY A 194 25.42 -7.13 1.45
CA GLY A 194 26.36 -8.06 2.09
C GLY A 194 25.79 -9.47 2.18
N LEU A 195 24.50 -9.58 2.51
CA LEU A 195 23.77 -10.85 2.48
C LEU A 195 23.76 -11.45 1.07
N GLU A 196 23.33 -10.69 0.06
CA GLU A 196 23.26 -11.15 -1.33
C GLU A 196 24.64 -11.63 -1.85
N LEU A 197 25.67 -10.80 -1.69
CA LEU A 197 27.04 -11.16 -2.08
C LEU A 197 27.54 -12.40 -1.34
N SER A 198 27.22 -12.52 -0.04
CA SER A 198 27.60 -13.71 0.73
C SER A 198 26.94 -14.97 0.17
N LEU A 199 25.69 -14.90 -0.26
CA LEU A 199 24.97 -16.00 -0.87
C LEU A 199 25.53 -16.33 -2.26
N LYS A 200 25.73 -15.31 -3.12
CA LYS A 200 26.35 -15.43 -4.45
C LYS A 200 27.70 -16.16 -4.41
N TYR A 201 28.54 -15.82 -3.43
CA TYR A 201 29.88 -16.40 -3.28
C TYR A 201 29.96 -17.60 -2.33
N GLY A 202 28.82 -18.16 -1.88
CA GLY A 202 28.78 -19.34 -1.02
C GLY A 202 29.37 -19.14 0.39
N LYS A 203 29.51 -17.89 0.85
CA LYS A 203 29.98 -17.54 2.20
C LYS A 203 28.83 -17.62 3.21
N HIS A 204 28.28 -18.82 3.42
CA HIS A 204 27.08 -19.02 4.25
C HIS A 204 27.20 -18.44 5.66
N LYS A 205 28.34 -18.63 6.35
CA LYS A 205 28.56 -18.08 7.70
C LYS A 205 28.37 -16.56 7.73
N LEU A 206 28.97 -15.87 6.76
CA LEU A 206 28.86 -14.41 6.66
C LEU A 206 27.43 -13.98 6.28
N ALA A 207 26.74 -14.75 5.43
CA ALA A 207 25.33 -14.53 5.14
C ALA A 207 24.46 -14.61 6.42
N TYR A 208 24.73 -15.57 7.32
CA TYR A 208 24.05 -15.64 8.63
C TYR A 208 24.35 -14.43 9.51
N GLU A 209 25.58 -13.91 9.50
CA GLU A 209 25.95 -12.71 10.26
C GLU A 209 25.20 -11.47 9.76
N PHE A 210 25.14 -11.24 8.44
CA PHE A 210 24.34 -10.16 7.85
C PHE A 210 22.84 -10.31 8.16
N LEU A 211 22.30 -11.53 8.02
CA LEU A 211 20.89 -11.79 8.34
C LEU A 211 20.59 -11.53 9.81
N ASN A 212 21.53 -11.82 10.72
CA ASN A 212 21.38 -11.53 12.14
C ASN A 212 21.31 -10.02 12.43
N THR A 213 22.15 -9.23 11.75
CA THR A 213 22.10 -7.76 11.84
C THR A 213 20.77 -7.21 11.32
N ILE A 214 20.32 -7.70 10.16
CA ILE A 214 19.00 -7.32 9.59
C ILE A 214 17.87 -7.69 10.54
N ALA A 215 17.92 -8.88 11.13
CA ALA A 215 16.90 -9.34 12.06
C ALA A 215 16.86 -8.50 13.35
N ALA A 216 18.02 -8.05 13.85
CA ALA A 216 18.10 -7.11 14.95
C ALA A 216 17.44 -5.76 14.60
N GLN A 217 17.74 -5.21 13.41
CA GLN A 217 17.13 -3.98 12.90
C GLN A 217 15.62 -4.09 12.73
N LEU A 218 15.12 -5.23 12.23
CA LEU A 218 13.68 -5.49 12.13
C LEU A 218 13.02 -5.58 13.50
N ALA A 219 13.70 -6.18 14.48
CA ALA A 219 13.20 -6.31 15.85
C ALA A 219 13.20 -5.00 16.64
N SER A 220 13.94 -3.96 16.19
CA SER A 220 14.04 -2.66 16.88
C SER A 220 13.39 -1.49 16.14
N GLY A 221 13.30 -1.52 14.81
CA GLY A 221 13.04 -0.31 13.99
C GLY A 221 11.58 0.14 13.84
N GLY A 222 10.62 -0.52 14.48
CA GLY A 222 9.21 -0.09 14.45
C GLY A 222 8.65 0.13 13.02
N PRO A 223 7.78 1.14 12.80
CA PRO A 223 7.19 1.45 11.50
C PRO A 223 8.17 1.73 10.36
N GLY A 224 9.37 2.24 10.68
CA GLY A 224 10.41 2.55 9.71
C GLY A 224 11.02 1.34 9.00
N THR A 225 10.70 0.11 9.43
CA THR A 225 11.26 -1.14 8.87
C THR A 225 10.62 -1.61 7.57
N SER A 226 9.49 -1.04 7.15
CA SER A 226 8.76 -1.48 5.96
C SER A 226 9.61 -1.53 4.67
N PRO A 227 10.46 -0.52 4.38
CA PRO A 227 11.38 -0.57 3.25
C PRO A 227 12.43 -1.68 3.36
N LEU A 228 13.01 -1.90 4.53
CA LEU A 228 13.97 -2.99 4.78
C LEU A 228 13.35 -4.37 4.50
N VAL A 229 12.12 -4.62 4.98
CA VAL A 229 11.41 -5.89 4.71
C VAL A 229 11.22 -6.12 3.22
N ARG A 230 10.84 -5.06 2.47
CA ARG A 230 10.67 -5.12 1.01
C ARG A 230 12.00 -5.40 0.32
N ASP A 231 13.05 -4.65 0.66
CA ASP A 231 14.40 -4.77 0.11
C ASP A 231 14.98 -6.17 0.36
N LEU A 232 14.76 -6.73 1.55
CA LEU A 232 15.15 -8.09 1.90
C LEU A 232 14.40 -9.14 1.06
N ALA A 233 13.08 -9.00 0.91
CA ALA A 233 12.28 -9.92 0.10
C ALA A 233 12.65 -9.89 -1.39
N LEU A 234 13.15 -8.76 -1.88
CA LEU A 234 13.61 -8.58 -3.26
C LEU A 234 15.06 -9.02 -3.48
N THR A 235 15.69 -9.66 -2.50
CA THR A 235 17.05 -10.19 -2.62
C THR A 235 17.04 -11.48 -3.45
N PRO A 236 17.76 -11.57 -4.58
CA PRO A 236 17.66 -12.68 -5.54
C PRO A 236 17.75 -14.08 -4.91
N ARG A 237 18.67 -14.24 -3.96
CA ARG A 237 19.03 -15.54 -3.37
C ARG A 237 18.45 -15.77 -1.96
N ILE A 238 17.49 -14.94 -1.53
CA ILE A 238 16.99 -14.92 -0.14
C ILE A 238 16.39 -16.25 0.34
N GLY A 239 15.69 -16.99 -0.53
CA GLY A 239 15.03 -18.25 -0.22
C GLY A 239 15.98 -19.32 0.32
N TYR A 240 17.24 -19.33 -0.14
CA TYR A 240 18.26 -20.28 0.33
C TYR A 240 18.55 -20.18 1.83
N ILE A 241 18.50 -18.97 2.39
CA ILE A 241 18.84 -18.74 3.80
C ILE A 241 17.62 -18.68 4.70
N VAL A 242 16.50 -18.10 4.27
CA VAL A 242 15.30 -17.96 5.13
C VAL A 242 14.66 -19.31 5.46
N CYS A 243 14.79 -20.31 4.59
CA CYS A 243 14.30 -21.66 4.83
C CYS A 243 15.18 -22.45 5.81
N SER A 244 16.47 -22.13 5.85
CA SER A 244 17.48 -22.85 6.63
C SER A 244 17.88 -22.12 7.92
N SER A 245 17.29 -20.96 8.19
CA SER A 245 17.67 -20.09 9.30
C SER A 245 16.46 -19.71 10.16
N PRO A 246 16.51 -19.97 11.49
CA PRO A 246 15.49 -19.50 12.41
C PRO A 246 15.73 -18.06 12.91
N ILE A 247 16.76 -17.36 12.40
CA ILE A 247 17.22 -16.05 12.91
C ILE A 247 16.07 -15.03 13.01
N LEU A 248 15.31 -14.85 11.93
CA LEU A 248 14.20 -13.89 11.91
C LEU A 248 13.11 -14.26 12.93
N ARG A 249 12.76 -15.55 13.04
CA ARG A 249 11.78 -16.06 14.03
C ARG A 249 12.18 -15.73 15.45
N TYR A 250 13.46 -15.90 15.77
CA TYR A 250 13.96 -15.64 17.12
C TYR A 250 14.08 -14.16 17.43
N ALA A 251 14.52 -13.34 16.46
CA ALA A 251 14.66 -11.91 16.66
C ALA A 251 13.31 -11.20 16.81
N THR A 252 12.31 -11.56 15.99
CA THR A 252 10.98 -10.94 16.02
C THR A 252 10.02 -11.59 17.01
N GLY A 253 10.33 -12.80 17.48
CA GLY A 253 9.41 -13.62 18.29
C GLY A 253 8.25 -14.21 17.49
N PHE A 254 8.28 -14.15 16.16
CA PHE A 254 7.20 -14.68 15.31
C PHE A 254 7.25 -16.20 15.21
N THR A 255 6.30 -16.87 15.86
CA THR A 255 6.23 -18.33 16.00
C THR A 255 5.37 -18.96 14.91
N ARG A 256 5.57 -20.27 14.65
CA ARG A 256 4.72 -21.01 13.71
C ARG A 256 3.24 -21.03 14.13
N CYS A 257 2.94 -21.21 15.42
CA CYS A 257 1.56 -21.18 15.92
C CYS A 257 0.89 -19.84 15.58
N ARG A 258 1.60 -18.73 15.78
CA ARG A 258 1.09 -17.41 15.44
C ARG A 258 0.93 -17.20 13.93
N ALA A 259 1.87 -17.71 13.13
CA ALA A 259 1.74 -17.67 11.67
C ALA A 259 0.50 -18.44 11.20
N GLN A 260 0.22 -19.61 11.77
CA GLN A 260 -0.95 -20.42 11.45
C GLN A 260 -2.27 -19.74 11.84
N GLU A 261 -2.32 -19.18 13.06
CA GLU A 261 -3.48 -18.41 13.54
C GLU A 261 -3.78 -17.24 12.59
N ILE A 262 -2.79 -16.39 12.30
CA ILE A 262 -3.02 -15.22 11.44
C ILE A 262 -3.37 -15.64 10.02
N ALA A 263 -2.70 -16.66 9.48
CA ALA A 263 -3.03 -17.15 8.15
C ALA A 263 -4.48 -17.65 8.06
N PHE A 264 -4.97 -18.34 9.10
CA PHE A 264 -6.36 -18.75 9.19
C PHE A 264 -7.32 -17.56 9.32
N GLU A 265 -7.03 -16.58 10.19
CA GLU A 265 -7.81 -15.35 10.33
C GLU A 265 -7.88 -14.56 9.02
N VAL A 266 -6.78 -14.46 8.27
CA VAL A 266 -6.72 -13.82 6.96
C VAL A 266 -7.57 -14.58 5.94
N VAL A 267 -7.48 -15.91 5.88
CA VAL A 267 -8.32 -16.72 4.98
C VAL A 267 -9.81 -16.55 5.31
N GLN A 268 -10.18 -16.49 6.59
CA GLN A 268 -11.56 -16.21 7.00
C GLN A 268 -12.04 -14.81 6.60
N ALA A 269 -11.17 -13.81 6.74
CA ALA A 269 -11.46 -12.45 6.30
C ALA A 269 -11.65 -12.39 4.78
N LEU A 270 -10.78 -13.06 4.01
CA LEU A 270 -10.90 -13.19 2.55
C LEU A 270 -12.20 -13.89 2.15
N ASP A 271 -12.53 -15.04 2.75
CA ASP A 271 -13.77 -15.77 2.46
C ASP A 271 -15.01 -14.91 2.77
N SER A 272 -15.00 -14.20 3.90
CA SER A 272 -16.08 -13.26 4.25
C SER A 272 -16.19 -12.12 3.24
N ARG A 273 -15.07 -11.48 2.90
CA ARG A 273 -15.01 -10.35 1.97
C ARG A 273 -15.43 -10.74 0.57
N PHE A 274 -15.08 -11.95 0.12
CA PHE A 274 -15.49 -12.49 -1.16
C PHE A 274 -16.98 -12.86 -1.18
N ARG A 275 -17.52 -13.45 -0.11
CA ARG A 275 -18.95 -13.83 -0.09
C ARG A 275 -19.90 -12.65 0.09
N TRP A 276 -19.52 -11.69 0.93
CA TRP A 276 -20.44 -10.68 1.44
C TRP A 276 -20.07 -9.25 1.06
N GLY A 277 -18.95 -9.04 0.38
CA GLY A 277 -18.43 -7.71 0.10
C GLY A 277 -17.80 -7.07 1.34
N GLU A 278 -17.59 -5.75 1.27
CA GLU A 278 -17.01 -4.96 2.35
C GLU A 278 -17.82 -5.11 3.64
N ALA A 279 -17.13 -5.32 4.76
CA ALA A 279 -17.77 -5.37 6.06
C ALA A 279 -18.30 -3.98 6.43
N ARG A 280 -19.61 -3.87 6.63
CA ARG A 280 -20.29 -2.63 7.00
C ARG A 280 -20.87 -2.70 8.42
N PRO A 281 -20.05 -2.57 9.47
CA PRO A 281 -20.46 -2.75 10.86
C PRO A 281 -21.46 -1.68 11.29
N HIS A 282 -21.47 -0.54 10.60
CA HIS A 282 -22.33 0.60 10.86
C HIS A 282 -23.55 0.65 9.91
N ALA A 283 -23.75 -0.34 9.03
CA ALA A 283 -24.91 -0.39 8.14
C ALA A 283 -26.26 -0.41 8.88
N GLY A 284 -26.29 -0.93 10.11
CA GLY A 284 -27.50 -0.97 10.93
C GLY A 284 -27.85 0.35 11.63
N LEU A 285 -26.97 1.35 11.61
CA LEU A 285 -27.24 2.65 12.23
C LEU A 285 -28.18 3.48 11.36
N SER A 286 -29.15 4.18 11.96
CA SER A 286 -29.89 5.23 11.25
C SER A 286 -28.95 6.39 10.87
N TRP A 287 -29.37 7.26 9.95
CA TRP A 287 -28.61 8.48 9.63
C TRP A 287 -28.36 9.36 10.85
N ILE A 288 -29.39 9.58 11.67
CA ILE A 288 -29.28 10.38 12.91
C ILE A 288 -28.22 9.77 13.84
N ASN A 289 -28.30 8.47 14.10
CA ASN A 289 -27.36 7.82 15.02
C ASN A 289 -25.94 7.81 14.46
N LEU A 290 -25.76 7.56 13.15
CA LEU A 290 -24.44 7.59 12.52
C LEU A 290 -23.78 8.96 12.70
N LEU A 291 -24.50 10.04 12.36
CA LEU A 291 -23.95 11.39 12.43
C LEU A 291 -23.72 11.83 13.89
N SER A 292 -24.56 11.41 14.84
CA SER A 292 -24.34 11.71 16.26
C SER A 292 -23.10 11.02 16.83
N GLU A 293 -22.81 9.77 16.43
CA GLU A 293 -21.57 9.10 16.84
C GLU A 293 -20.34 9.80 16.24
N ILE A 294 -20.42 10.26 14.98
CA ILE A 294 -19.38 11.09 14.36
C ILE A 294 -19.18 12.38 15.17
N GLU A 295 -20.24 13.14 15.45
CA GLU A 295 -20.16 14.37 16.27
C GLU A 295 -19.46 14.13 17.61
N ILE A 296 -19.86 13.09 18.34
CA ILE A 296 -19.31 12.75 19.65
C ILE A 296 -17.82 12.40 19.56
N LEU A 297 -17.41 11.64 18.54
CA LEU A 297 -16.01 11.25 18.40
C LEU A 297 -15.14 12.41 17.93
N GLU A 298 -15.58 13.17 16.92
CA GLU A 298 -14.84 14.34 16.42
C GLU A 298 -14.64 15.37 17.53
N SER A 299 -15.71 15.71 18.26
CA SER A 299 -15.62 16.65 19.39
C SER A 299 -14.68 16.17 20.50
N ARG A 300 -14.54 14.85 20.69
CA ARG A 300 -13.63 14.29 21.69
C ARG A 300 -12.18 14.24 21.23
N ILE A 301 -11.93 13.95 19.95
CA ILE A 301 -10.57 13.88 19.38
C ILE A 301 -10.00 15.30 19.27
N TRP A 302 -10.83 16.23 18.82
CA TRP A 302 -10.44 17.62 18.56
C TRP A 302 -11.17 18.54 19.53
N ASP A 303 -10.66 18.60 20.77
CA ASP A 303 -11.10 19.50 21.86
C ASP A 303 -10.40 20.87 21.74
N GLU A 304 -10.30 21.42 20.53
CA GLU A 304 -9.81 22.78 20.34
C GLU A 304 -10.98 23.76 20.48
N GLU A 305 -10.80 24.82 21.28
CA GLU A 305 -11.69 26.00 21.41
C GLU A 305 -11.77 26.81 20.09
N LEU A 306 -11.85 26.14 18.95
CA LEU A 306 -12.15 26.77 17.68
C LEU A 306 -13.67 26.85 17.58
N GLU A 307 -14.18 28.08 17.69
CA GLU A 307 -15.52 28.42 17.24
C GLU A 307 -15.72 27.82 15.84
N SER A 308 -16.42 26.69 15.74
CA SER A 308 -16.82 26.19 14.43
C SER A 308 -17.71 27.28 13.84
N ASP A 309 -17.27 27.94 12.77
CA ASP A 309 -18.06 28.98 12.10
C ASP A 309 -19.47 28.50 11.69
N LEU A 310 -19.67 27.17 11.65
CA LEU A 310 -20.91 26.51 11.28
C LEU A 310 -21.23 25.40 12.31
N PRO A 311 -22.50 25.27 12.75
CA PRO A 311 -22.89 24.20 13.66
C PRO A 311 -22.63 22.84 13.01
N PHE A 312 -22.23 21.85 13.83
CA PHE A 312 -21.98 20.49 13.35
C PHE A 312 -23.19 19.94 12.57
N PHE A 313 -24.38 20.06 13.16
CA PHE A 313 -25.65 19.79 12.48
C PHE A 313 -26.27 21.06 11.93
N ARG A 314 -26.63 21.03 10.65
CA ARG A 314 -27.37 22.10 9.97
C ARG A 314 -28.86 21.77 9.89
N PRO A 315 -29.76 22.77 9.83
CA PRO A 315 -31.19 22.52 9.66
C PRO A 315 -31.47 21.61 8.46
N PRO A 316 -32.30 20.57 8.58
CA PRO A 316 -32.58 19.64 7.48
C PRO A 316 -33.07 20.32 6.20
N ALA A 317 -32.67 19.79 5.05
CA ALA A 317 -33.18 20.22 3.76
C ALA A 317 -34.59 19.68 3.53
N SER A 318 -35.52 20.56 3.16
CA SER A 318 -36.85 20.12 2.73
C SER A 318 -36.79 19.45 1.35
N PRO A 319 -37.66 18.47 1.03
CA PRO A 319 -37.71 17.84 -0.29
C PRO A 319 -37.85 18.83 -1.46
N GLN A 320 -38.54 19.95 -1.24
CA GLN A 320 -38.72 21.01 -2.25
C GLN A 320 -37.41 21.76 -2.55
N ARG A 321 -36.54 21.92 -1.54
CA ARG A 321 -35.22 22.54 -1.72
C ARG A 321 -34.31 21.63 -2.51
N ILE A 322 -34.26 20.35 -2.13
CA ILE A 322 -33.49 19.33 -2.86
C ILE A 322 -33.94 19.25 -4.32
N ALA A 323 -35.25 19.14 -4.57
CA ALA A 323 -35.79 19.06 -5.92
C ALA A 323 -35.51 20.31 -6.77
N ARG A 324 -35.42 21.48 -6.13
CA ARG A 324 -35.04 22.72 -6.80
C ARG A 324 -33.57 22.68 -7.23
N VAL A 325 -32.67 22.25 -6.35
CA VAL A 325 -31.25 22.11 -6.67
C VAL A 325 -31.02 21.04 -7.74
N GLU A 326 -31.70 19.90 -7.67
CA GLU A 326 -31.65 18.88 -8.73
C GLU A 326 -32.03 19.44 -10.11
N LEU A 327 -32.97 20.39 -10.15
CA LEU A 327 -33.36 21.08 -11.38
C LEU A 327 -32.31 22.10 -11.84
N GLU A 328 -31.68 22.82 -10.90
CA GLU A 328 -30.60 23.77 -11.18
C GLU A 328 -29.30 23.08 -11.65
N LEU A 329 -28.97 21.90 -11.08
CA LEU A 329 -27.83 21.06 -11.47
C LEU A 329 -28.10 20.22 -12.73
N GLU A 330 -29.34 20.17 -13.19
CA GLU A 330 -29.82 19.27 -14.26
C GLU A 330 -29.49 17.78 -13.99
N ALA A 331 -29.50 17.38 -12.71
CA ALA A 331 -29.12 16.04 -12.28
C ALA A 331 -29.93 15.58 -11.07
N THR A 332 -30.20 14.28 -10.98
CA THR A 332 -30.84 13.68 -9.80
C THR A 332 -29.78 13.25 -8.81
N LEU A 333 -29.77 13.80 -7.60
CA LEU A 333 -28.78 13.49 -6.57
C LEU A 333 -28.92 12.04 -6.05
N PRO A 334 -27.83 11.44 -5.53
CA PRO A 334 -27.86 10.11 -4.93
C PRO A 334 -28.92 10.00 -3.83
N GLN A 335 -29.62 8.87 -3.77
CA GLN A 335 -30.73 8.68 -2.83
C GLN A 335 -30.25 8.72 -1.37
N ASP A 336 -29.12 8.09 -1.06
CA ASP A 336 -28.53 8.07 0.28
C ASP A 336 -28.00 9.45 0.69
N TYR A 337 -27.49 10.26 -0.25
CA TYR A 337 -27.14 11.66 -0.01
C TYR A 337 -28.38 12.52 0.30
N LYS A 338 -29.50 12.31 -0.39
CA LYS A 338 -30.77 13.00 -0.07
C LYS A 338 -31.32 12.64 1.31
N GLU A 339 -31.18 11.39 1.72
CA GLU A 339 -31.56 10.95 3.06
C GLU A 339 -30.69 11.59 4.14
N PHE A 340 -29.39 11.75 3.88
CA PHE A 340 -28.50 12.54 4.72
C PHE A 340 -28.95 14.02 4.81
N LEU A 341 -29.22 14.67 3.67
CA LEU A 341 -29.66 16.07 3.63
C LEU A 341 -30.97 16.31 4.37
N ALA A 342 -31.86 15.31 4.38
CA ALA A 342 -33.11 15.32 5.15
C ALA A 342 -32.90 15.18 6.68
N VAL A 343 -31.70 14.86 7.13
CA VAL A 343 -31.29 14.86 8.55
C VAL A 343 -30.42 16.08 8.87
N SER A 344 -29.48 16.43 8.01
CA SER A 344 -28.61 17.60 8.14
C SER A 344 -28.23 18.15 6.78
N ASN A 345 -28.55 19.41 6.49
CA ASN A 345 -28.28 20.03 5.19
C ASN A 345 -26.82 20.49 5.08
N GLY A 346 -25.92 19.53 4.92
CA GLY A 346 -24.47 19.72 5.11
C GLY A 346 -24.04 19.35 6.53
N LEU A 347 -22.74 19.37 6.78
CA LEU A 347 -22.15 18.96 8.06
C LEU A 347 -20.99 19.89 8.41
N GLY A 348 -20.95 20.37 9.65
CA GLY A 348 -19.79 21.08 10.17
C GLY A 348 -18.61 20.15 10.46
N SER A 349 -17.57 20.72 11.05
CA SER A 349 -16.39 19.99 11.53
C SER A 349 -15.86 20.68 12.79
N PHE A 350 -15.34 19.89 13.73
CA PHE A 350 -14.61 20.40 14.90
C PHE A 350 -13.14 20.72 14.57
N SER A 351 -12.65 20.32 13.39
CA SER A 351 -11.31 20.65 12.92
C SER A 351 -11.30 20.69 11.38
N ARG A 352 -11.39 21.89 10.79
CA ARG A 352 -11.35 22.07 9.32
C ARG A 352 -10.06 21.52 8.71
N SER A 353 -8.94 21.64 9.41
CA SER A 353 -7.64 21.15 8.95
C SER A 353 -7.52 19.63 8.92
N GLN A 354 -8.34 18.89 9.67
CA GLN A 354 -8.34 17.44 9.69
C GLN A 354 -9.53 16.86 8.91
N VAL A 355 -10.67 17.54 8.93
CA VAL A 355 -11.91 17.07 8.34
C VAL A 355 -12.64 18.21 7.67
N THR A 356 -12.72 18.13 6.35
CA THR A 356 -13.44 19.10 5.53
C THR A 356 -14.95 19.06 5.83
N PRO A 357 -15.58 20.20 6.11
CA PRO A 357 -17.03 20.30 6.26
C PRO A 357 -17.76 19.91 4.96
N LEU A 358 -19.03 19.55 5.06
CA LEU A 358 -19.88 19.27 3.91
C LEU A 358 -20.80 20.45 3.61
N LEU A 359 -20.87 20.82 2.33
CA LEU A 359 -21.71 21.90 1.81
C LEU A 359 -23.19 21.62 2.05
N SER A 360 -23.97 22.71 2.11
CA SER A 360 -25.42 22.58 2.05
C SER A 360 -25.85 22.23 0.63
N VAL A 361 -27.04 21.67 0.46
CA VAL A 361 -27.54 21.32 -0.89
C VAL A 361 -27.64 22.55 -1.79
N GLU A 362 -27.85 23.75 -1.23
CA GLU A 362 -27.90 24.98 -2.01
C GLU A 362 -26.51 25.47 -2.46
N ASP A 363 -25.44 24.99 -1.84
CA ASP A 363 -24.07 25.42 -2.11
C ASP A 363 -23.27 24.41 -2.95
N VAL A 364 -23.79 23.21 -3.22
CA VAL A 364 -23.10 22.24 -4.09
C VAL A 364 -23.09 22.72 -5.54
N TYR A 365 -22.00 22.45 -6.26
CA TYR A 365 -21.82 22.92 -7.64
C TYR A 365 -21.02 21.93 -8.48
N TRP A 366 -21.16 22.06 -9.81
CA TRP A 366 -20.30 21.36 -10.76
C TRP A 366 -18.96 22.08 -10.85
N ASP A 367 -17.89 21.37 -10.50
CA ASP A 367 -16.52 21.78 -10.72
C ASP A 367 -16.00 21.10 -11.99
N GLU A 368 -15.51 21.90 -12.95
CA GLU A 368 -15.11 21.48 -14.30
C GLU A 368 -13.58 21.49 -14.51
N GLU A 369 -12.78 21.84 -13.49
CA GLU A 369 -11.33 22.07 -13.66
C GLU A 369 -10.45 20.80 -13.52
N HIS A 370 -11.04 19.61 -13.71
CA HIS A 370 -10.40 18.31 -13.42
C HIS A 370 -10.01 17.48 -14.65
N ASP A 371 -9.88 18.13 -15.82
CA ASP A 371 -9.57 17.50 -17.12
C ASP A 371 -8.26 16.70 -17.18
N THR A 372 -7.41 16.80 -16.16
CA THR A 372 -6.17 16.03 -16.06
C THR A 372 -6.37 14.66 -15.41
N LEU A 373 -7.45 14.47 -14.64
CA LEU A 373 -7.74 13.24 -13.91
C LEU A 373 -8.54 12.27 -14.77
N LYS A 374 -8.35 10.96 -14.55
CA LYS A 374 -9.12 9.90 -15.21
C LYS A 374 -10.29 9.47 -14.33
N VAL A 375 -11.37 9.03 -14.98
CA VAL A 375 -12.56 8.49 -14.30
C VAL A 375 -12.27 7.07 -13.82
N GLU A 376 -11.49 6.98 -12.75
CA GLU A 376 -11.11 5.72 -12.10
C GLU A 376 -12.22 5.25 -11.16
N TYR A 377 -13.31 4.72 -11.73
CA TYR A 377 -14.46 4.22 -10.96
C TYR A 377 -14.17 2.96 -10.14
N ARG A 378 -13.07 2.27 -10.47
CA ARG A 378 -12.42 1.21 -9.71
C ARG A 378 -10.91 1.39 -9.85
N ARG A 379 -10.10 0.66 -9.08
CA ARG A 379 -8.65 0.67 -9.29
C ARG A 379 -8.30 -0.08 -10.59
N PHE A 380 -7.38 0.49 -11.36
CA PHE A 380 -6.87 -0.10 -12.60
C PHE A 380 -5.42 -0.52 -12.44
N ASP A 381 -5.07 -1.66 -13.03
CA ASP A 381 -3.77 -2.34 -12.82
C ASP A 381 -2.68 -1.88 -13.77
N SER A 382 -3.06 -1.24 -14.88
CA SER A 382 -2.15 -0.92 -15.95
C SER A 382 -2.39 0.50 -16.48
N ASN A 383 -1.30 1.22 -16.75
CA ASN A 383 -1.35 2.52 -17.43
C ASN A 383 -2.10 2.46 -18.78
N PRO A 384 -1.99 1.37 -19.58
CA PRO A 384 -2.82 1.21 -20.78
C PRO A 384 -4.33 1.23 -20.52
N ASP A 385 -4.82 0.62 -19.43
CA ASP A 385 -6.25 0.63 -19.11
C ASP A 385 -6.68 2.01 -18.63
N ILE A 386 -5.88 2.64 -17.75
CA ILE A 386 -6.10 4.02 -17.29
C ILE A 386 -6.12 5.00 -18.47
N ALA A 387 -5.25 4.80 -19.46
CA ALA A 387 -5.17 5.65 -20.64
C ALA A 387 -6.45 5.61 -21.49
N GLN A 388 -7.17 4.47 -21.48
CA GLN A 388 -8.44 4.30 -22.20
C GLN A 388 -9.61 5.02 -21.51
N LEU A 389 -9.51 5.27 -20.21
CA LEU A 389 -10.57 5.93 -19.44
C LEU A 389 -10.81 7.37 -19.94
N PRO A 390 -12.07 7.85 -19.88
CA PRO A 390 -12.36 9.25 -20.10
C PRO A 390 -11.73 10.13 -19.01
N PHE A 391 -11.48 11.39 -19.36
CA PHE A 391 -11.07 12.39 -18.39
C PHE A 391 -12.25 12.88 -17.54
N LEU A 392 -11.95 13.31 -16.33
CA LEU A 392 -12.89 13.82 -15.34
C LEU A 392 -13.22 15.28 -15.67
N HIS A 393 -14.04 15.48 -16.68
CA HIS A 393 -14.41 16.82 -17.16
C HIS A 393 -15.33 17.61 -16.21
N ARG A 394 -15.98 16.92 -15.26
CA ARG A 394 -16.71 17.55 -14.16
C ARG A 394 -16.89 16.61 -12.97
N VAL A 395 -16.99 17.19 -11.79
CA VAL A 395 -17.39 16.54 -10.54
C VAL A 395 -18.40 17.39 -9.81
N LEU A 396 -19.29 16.76 -9.04
CA LEU A 396 -20.14 17.49 -8.11
C LEU A 396 -19.38 17.69 -6.80
N GLN A 397 -18.96 18.93 -6.54
CA GLN A 397 -18.27 19.32 -5.32
C GLN A 397 -19.27 19.33 -4.15
N VAL A 398 -18.99 18.56 -3.09
CA VAL A 398 -19.86 18.49 -1.90
C VAL A 398 -19.16 18.80 -0.58
N SER A 399 -17.83 18.96 -0.60
CA SER A 399 -17.08 19.46 0.56
C SER A 399 -16.81 20.96 0.46
N ASP A 400 -16.78 21.62 1.62
CA ASP A 400 -16.51 23.05 1.80
C ASP A 400 -15.00 23.24 1.91
N VAL A 401 -14.32 23.38 0.77
CA VAL A 401 -12.86 23.55 0.69
C VAL A 401 -12.50 25.02 0.54
N ASP A 402 -11.60 25.50 1.41
CA ASP A 402 -10.90 26.78 1.28
C ASP A 402 -9.57 26.57 0.51
N ASP A 403 -8.90 27.65 0.08
CA ASP A 403 -7.63 27.61 -0.72
C ASP A 403 -6.47 26.81 -0.06
N ASP A 404 -6.57 26.50 1.24
CA ASP A 404 -5.54 25.79 2.02
C ASP A 404 -5.91 24.31 2.32
N GLU A 405 -7.08 23.82 1.89
CA GLU A 405 -7.52 22.45 2.16
C GLU A 405 -7.22 21.49 1.00
N ASP A 406 -6.45 20.44 1.29
CA ASP A 406 -5.99 19.51 0.27
C ASP A 406 -6.96 18.35 -0.02
N THR A 407 -8.08 18.18 0.72
CA THR A 407 -8.95 16.99 0.62
C THR A 407 -10.38 17.33 0.21
N HIS A 408 -10.81 16.82 -0.92
CA HIS A 408 -12.11 17.09 -1.52
C HIS A 408 -13.02 15.86 -1.47
N TRP A 409 -14.31 16.10 -1.25
CA TRP A 409 -15.35 15.09 -1.41
C TRP A 409 -16.16 15.41 -2.66
N TRP A 410 -16.20 14.45 -3.57
CA TRP A 410 -16.82 14.59 -4.87
C TRP A 410 -17.84 13.49 -5.12
N PHE A 411 -18.81 13.80 -5.98
CA PHE A 411 -19.56 12.78 -6.70
C PHE A 411 -19.26 12.80 -8.20
N ILE A 412 -19.08 11.61 -8.75
CA ILE A 412 -18.96 11.37 -10.19
C ILE A 412 -20.30 10.84 -10.70
N GLU A 413 -20.81 11.47 -11.76
CA GLU A 413 -22.13 11.17 -12.28
C GLU A 413 -22.22 9.79 -12.97
N PRO A 414 -23.40 9.14 -12.94
CA PRO A 414 -23.60 7.84 -13.57
C PRO A 414 -23.22 7.79 -15.05
N ALA A 415 -23.49 8.86 -15.80
CA ALA A 415 -23.21 8.90 -17.23
C ALA A 415 -21.71 8.79 -17.53
N LEU A 416 -20.87 9.46 -16.73
CA LEU A 416 -19.42 9.43 -16.88
C LEU A 416 -18.82 8.10 -16.42
N ILE A 417 -19.37 7.51 -15.35
CA ILE A 417 -19.03 6.14 -14.91
C ILE A 417 -19.37 5.12 -15.99
N GLN A 418 -20.53 5.26 -16.65
CA GLN A 418 -20.93 4.36 -17.74
C GLN A 418 -19.98 4.45 -18.94
N GLN A 419 -19.56 5.68 -19.31
CA GLN A 419 -18.58 5.88 -20.37
C GLN A 419 -17.24 5.22 -20.03
N ALA A 420 -16.79 5.36 -18.77
CA ALA A 420 -15.57 4.73 -18.30
C ALA A 420 -15.66 3.20 -18.38
N LYS A 421 -16.76 2.59 -17.95
CA LYS A 421 -16.99 1.13 -18.10
C LYS A 421 -16.91 0.68 -19.56
N TRP A 422 -17.60 1.36 -20.46
CA TRP A 422 -17.57 1.03 -21.88
C TRP A 422 -16.17 1.15 -22.50
N SER A 423 -15.36 2.12 -22.05
CA SER A 423 -14.00 2.31 -22.57
C SER A 423 -13.08 1.12 -22.33
N VAL A 424 -13.36 0.32 -21.30
CA VAL A 424 -12.62 -0.90 -20.94
C VAL A 424 -13.38 -2.19 -21.21
N GLY A 425 -14.51 -2.10 -21.94
CA GLY A 425 -15.31 -3.26 -22.33
C GLY A 425 -16.17 -3.87 -21.20
N GLU A 426 -16.39 -3.13 -20.12
CA GLU A 426 -17.28 -3.51 -19.02
C GLU A 426 -18.73 -3.04 -19.27
N ASP A 427 -19.67 -3.77 -18.67
CA ASP A 427 -21.10 -3.46 -18.70
C ASP A 427 -21.70 -3.61 -17.29
N GLY A 428 -22.90 -3.06 -17.10
CA GLY A 428 -23.62 -3.08 -15.83
C GLY A 428 -24.13 -1.70 -15.41
N PRO A 429 -24.91 -1.63 -14.31
CA PRO A 429 -25.49 -0.37 -13.87
C PRO A 429 -24.39 0.63 -13.50
N ALA A 430 -24.57 1.87 -13.93
CA ALA A 430 -23.79 2.99 -13.44
C ALA A 430 -24.64 3.74 -12.41
N GLU A 431 -24.09 3.87 -11.21
CA GLU A 431 -24.65 4.67 -10.13
C GLU A 431 -23.71 5.84 -9.86
N TRP A 432 -24.17 6.78 -9.04
CA TRP A 432 -23.31 7.83 -8.55
C TRP A 432 -22.17 7.24 -7.73
N LEU A 433 -20.96 7.75 -7.95
CA LEU A 433 -19.78 7.33 -7.20
C LEU A 433 -19.28 8.48 -6.35
N GLY A 434 -19.37 8.34 -5.04
CA GLY A 434 -18.70 9.21 -4.09
C GLY A 434 -17.22 8.84 -4.00
N VAL A 435 -16.36 9.86 -3.98
CA VAL A 435 -14.90 9.70 -3.91
C VAL A 435 -14.28 10.80 -3.05
N ASN A 436 -13.17 10.46 -2.40
CA ASN A 436 -12.26 11.44 -1.82
C ASN A 436 -11.11 11.67 -2.79
N TYR A 437 -10.70 12.92 -2.95
CA TYR A 437 -9.53 13.33 -3.72
C TYR A 437 -8.60 14.15 -2.83
N ALA A 438 -7.31 13.91 -2.93
CA ALA A 438 -6.31 14.71 -2.22
C ALA A 438 -5.29 15.29 -3.22
N GLU A 439 -5.03 16.60 -3.19
CA GLU A 439 -4.12 17.23 -4.16
C GLU A 439 -2.69 16.67 -4.07
N TRP A 440 -2.18 16.46 -2.86
CA TRP A 440 -0.85 15.89 -2.60
C TRP A 440 -0.72 14.40 -2.98
N GLN A 441 -1.85 13.71 -3.17
CA GLN A 441 -1.89 12.34 -3.67
C GLN A 441 -3.04 12.22 -4.68
N PRO A 442 -2.81 12.62 -5.95
CA PRO A 442 -3.85 12.79 -6.96
C PRO A 442 -4.41 11.44 -7.44
N LYS A 443 -5.12 10.78 -6.54
CA LYS A 443 -5.78 9.50 -6.70
C LYS A 443 -7.14 9.62 -6.07
N LEU A 444 -8.15 9.14 -6.78
CA LEU A 444 -9.47 8.95 -6.19
C LEU A 444 -9.36 7.83 -5.15
N THR A 445 -9.91 8.04 -3.97
CA THR A 445 -9.91 7.10 -2.83
C THR A 445 -11.29 7.06 -2.20
N ASN A 446 -11.51 6.14 -1.25
CA ASN A 446 -12.75 6.05 -0.48
C ASN A 446 -14.00 5.92 -1.37
N ARG A 447 -13.89 5.14 -2.45
CA ARG A 447 -14.94 4.97 -3.46
C ARG A 447 -16.17 4.30 -2.87
N GLY A 448 -17.36 4.79 -3.17
CA GLY A 448 -18.61 4.14 -2.79
C GLY A 448 -19.83 5.05 -2.83
N SER A 449 -20.92 4.60 -2.23
CA SER A 449 -22.07 5.46 -1.98
C SER A 449 -21.76 6.46 -0.86
N PHE A 450 -22.49 7.56 -0.78
CA PHE A 450 -22.30 8.57 0.27
C PHE A 450 -22.42 7.96 1.68
N ARG A 451 -23.37 7.04 1.85
CA ARG A 451 -23.55 6.30 3.10
C ARG A 451 -22.30 5.51 3.49
N ILE A 452 -21.65 4.84 2.54
CA ILE A 452 -20.43 4.08 2.80
C ILE A 452 -19.30 5.01 3.23
N MET A 453 -19.14 6.16 2.57
CA MET A 453 -18.11 7.14 2.92
C MET A 453 -18.29 7.66 4.36
N MET A 454 -19.53 7.91 4.79
CA MET A 454 -19.85 8.32 6.17
C MET A 454 -19.59 7.20 7.19
N GLU A 455 -19.90 5.94 6.85
CA GLU A 455 -19.58 4.79 7.70
C GLU A 455 -18.06 4.59 7.87
N ARG A 456 -17.29 4.85 6.82
CA ARG A 456 -15.82 4.81 6.86
C ARG A 456 -15.25 5.98 7.67
N ARG A 457 -15.77 7.21 7.52
CA ARG A 457 -15.42 8.35 8.39
C ARG A 457 -15.61 8.01 9.88
N LEU A 458 -16.74 7.40 10.25
CA LEU A 458 -16.94 6.92 11.63
C LEU A 458 -15.88 5.88 12.04
N SER A 459 -15.58 4.92 11.16
CA SER A 459 -14.59 3.88 11.44
C SER A 459 -13.18 4.44 11.67
N ASP A 460 -12.80 5.46 10.90
CA ASP A 460 -11.50 6.14 10.99
C ASP A 460 -11.39 6.90 12.32
N LEU A 461 -12.41 7.68 12.68
CA LEU A 461 -12.50 8.37 13.98
C LEU A 461 -12.45 7.39 15.16
N MET A 462 -13.10 6.24 15.05
CA MET A 462 -13.02 5.21 16.09
C MET A 462 -11.60 4.67 16.24
N ASN A 463 -10.82 4.56 15.16
CA ASN A 463 -9.43 4.10 15.24
C ASN A 463 -8.52 5.18 15.85
N GLU A 464 -8.74 6.46 15.54
CA GLU A 464 -7.99 7.60 16.09
C GLU A 464 -8.31 7.85 17.57
N GLY A 465 -9.57 7.73 17.97
CA GLY A 465 -9.99 7.89 19.36
C GLY A 465 -9.54 6.77 20.32
N HIS A 466 -8.80 5.78 19.83
CA HIS A 466 -8.21 4.68 20.62
C HIS A 466 -6.67 4.76 20.75
N THR A 467 -6.03 5.74 20.10
CA THR A 467 -4.64 6.14 20.38
C THR A 467 -4.59 7.20 21.46
#